data_AF-A0A836QLU0-F1
#
_entry.id   AF-A0A836QLU0-F1
#
_cell.length_a   1.000
_cell.length_b   1.000
_cell.length_c   1.000
_cell.angle_alpha   90.00
_cell.angle_beta   90.00
_cell.angle_gamma   90.00
#
_symmetry.space_group_name_H-M   'P 1'
#
loop_
_entity.id
_entity.type
_entity.pdbx_description
1 polymer ?
#
loop_
_entity_poly.entity_id
_entity_poly.type
_entity_poly.pdbx_seq_one_letter_code
_entity_poly.pdbx_strand_id
1 'polypeptide(L)' 'MSPDRPDIILINCDDLGYGDVGCYGSTVHSTSALDRMAPEGMRGRGTGLENPRPLTAYDPGHPYIVAM' A
#
# COMPACT_ATOMS: atom_id res chain seq x y z
N MET A 1 3.29 7.35 -30.20
CA MET A 1 2.31 7.30 -29.10
C MET A 1 1.44 8.55 -29.21
N SER A 2 0.13 8.42 -29.12
CA SER A 2 -0.76 9.60 -29.15
C SER A 2 -0.62 10.32 -27.80
N PRO A 3 -0.20 11.59 -27.78
CA PRO A 3 0.07 12.33 -26.54
C PRO A 3 -1.18 12.49 -25.64
N ASP A 4 -2.37 12.25 -26.20
CA ASP A 4 -3.65 12.40 -25.51
C ASP A 4 -4.10 11.13 -24.76
N ARG A 5 -3.36 10.03 -24.87
CA ARG A 5 -3.68 8.79 -24.15
C ARG A 5 -2.64 8.55 -23.04
N PRO A 6 -3.03 8.67 -21.76
CA PRO A 6 -2.11 8.34 -20.68
C PRO A 6 -1.84 6.83 -20.67
N ASP A 7 -0.60 6.46 -20.37
CA ASP A 7 -0.25 5.10 -20.00
C ASP A 7 -0.65 4.86 -18.54
N ILE A 8 -1.18 3.68 -18.24
CA ILE A 8 -1.61 3.29 -16.90
C ILE A 8 -0.67 2.21 -16.39
N ILE A 9 -0.03 2.48 -15.25
CA ILE A 9 0.82 1.51 -14.54
C ILE A 9 0.11 1.17 -13.23
N LEU A 10 -0.29 -0.10 -13.08
CA LEU A 10 -0.83 -0.64 -11.83
C LEU A 10 0.25 -1.43 -11.13
N ILE A 11 0.57 -1.05 -9.89
CA ILE A 11 1.48 -1.78 -9.02
C ILE A 11 0.64 -2.32 -7.86
N ASN A 12 0.43 -3.64 -7.85
CA ASN A 12 -0.21 -4.34 -6.76
C ASN A 12 0.86 -5.02 -5.91
N CYS A 13 0.76 -4.88 -4.60
CA CYS A 13 1.66 -5.53 -3.64
C CYS A 13 0.83 -6.44 -2.75
N ASP A 14 1.19 -7.71 -2.69
CA ASP A 14 0.56 -8.68 -1.81
C ASP A 14 1.08 -8.52 -0.37
N ASP A 15 0.19 -8.64 0.60
CA ASP A 15 0.45 -8.55 2.05
C ASP A 15 1.27 -7.33 2.53
N LEU A 16 1.28 -6.22 1.78
CA LEU A 16 1.96 -4.98 2.20
C LEU A 16 1.08 -4.19 3.18
N GLY A 17 1.52 -4.07 4.44
CA GLY A 17 0.83 -3.30 5.46
C GLY A 17 1.10 -1.80 5.37
N TYR A 18 0.17 -0.97 5.85
CA TYR A 18 0.34 0.48 5.90
C TYR A 18 1.54 0.91 6.76
N GLY A 19 1.82 0.14 7.83
CA GLY A 19 2.96 0.36 8.72
C GLY A 19 4.32 0.02 8.12
N ASP A 20 4.38 -0.62 6.95
CA ASP A 20 5.64 -1.05 6.32
C ASP A 20 6.28 0.05 5.47
N VAL A 21 5.51 1.05 5.03
CA VAL A 21 5.97 2.12 4.13
C VAL A 21 6.35 3.39 4.89
N GLY A 22 7.51 3.95 4.60
CA GLY A 22 8.08 5.13 5.26
C GLY A 22 7.19 6.36 5.19
N CYS A 23 6.52 6.59 4.05
CA CYS A 23 5.59 7.71 3.87
C CYS A 23 4.33 7.64 4.75
N TYR A 24 4.12 6.49 5.40
CA TYR A 24 3.09 6.22 6.40
C TYR A 24 3.63 6.06 7.83
N GLY A 25 4.95 6.17 8.02
CA GLY A 25 5.60 6.20 9.34
C GLY A 25 6.45 4.98 9.69
N SER A 26 6.69 4.06 8.74
CA SER A 26 7.63 2.96 8.95
C SER A 26 9.04 3.47 9.28
N THR A 27 9.67 2.89 10.30
CA THR A 27 11.07 3.13 10.65
C THR A 27 11.96 1.90 10.42
N VAL A 28 11.36 0.79 9.99
CA VAL A 28 12.02 -0.52 9.86
C VAL A 28 12.51 -0.73 8.43
N HIS A 29 11.72 -0.31 7.43
CA HIS A 29 12.02 -0.51 6.01
C HIS A 29 12.24 0.82 5.30
N SER A 30 13.29 0.88 4.48
CA SER A 30 13.57 2.05 3.64
C SER A 30 12.78 1.94 2.34
N THR A 31 11.81 2.84 2.14
CA THR A 31 10.93 2.87 0.95
C THR A 31 11.08 4.17 0.16
N SER A 32 12.32 4.63 -0.04
CA SER A 32 12.63 5.95 -0.59
C SER A 32 11.96 6.29 -1.94
N ALA A 33 11.75 5.29 -2.81
CA ALA A 33 11.04 5.47 -4.07
C ALA A 33 9.55 5.78 -3.85
N LEU A 34 8.88 5.03 -2.98
CA LEU A 34 7.48 5.27 -2.61
C LEU A 34 7.35 6.60 -1.85
N ASP A 35 8.31 6.91 -0.98
CA ASP A 35 8.32 8.14 -0.18
C ASP A 35 8.42 9.39 -1.05
N ARG A 36 9.20 9.33 -2.14
CA ARG A 36 9.32 10.38 -3.13
C ARG A 36 8.08 10.52 -4.02
N MET A 37 7.43 9.43 -4.40
CA MET A 37 6.22 9.48 -5.24
C MET A 37 4.99 9.97 -4.45
N ALA A 38 4.94 9.69 -3.15
CA ALA A 38 3.80 10.01 -2.32
C ALA A 38 3.38 11.51 -2.28
N PRO A 39 4.27 12.53 -2.28
CA PRO A 39 3.87 13.94 -2.45
C PRO A 39 3.58 14.35 -3.91
N GLU A 40 4.04 13.57 -4.90
CA GLU A 40 3.82 13.85 -6.33
C GLU A 40 2.42 13.40 -6.81
N GLY A 41 1.73 12.56 -6.01
CA GLY A 41 0.39 12.05 -6.29
C GLY A 41 -0.60 12.22 -5.13
N MET A 42 -1.66 11.41 -5.11
CA MET A 42 -2.59 11.34 -3.99
C MET A 42 -2.21 10.19 -3.05
N ARG A 43 -2.08 10.48 -1.75
CA ARG A 43 -1.86 9.47 -0.71
C ARG A 43 -3.19 8.98 -0.14
N GLY A 44 -3.52 7.71 -0.32
CA GLY A 44 -4.69 7.09 0.31
C GLY A 44 -4.43 6.80 1.77
N ARG A 45 -5.22 7.35 2.69
CA ARG A 45 -5.22 6.92 4.09
C ARG A 45 -6.26 5.80 4.20
N GLY A 46 -5.87 4.62 4.69
CA GLY A 46 -6.74 3.45 4.78
C GLY A 46 -8.05 3.78 5.51
N THR A 47 -9.19 3.55 4.85
CA THR A 47 -10.51 3.67 5.48
C THR A 47 -10.84 2.33 6.12
N GLY A 48 -10.40 2.12 7.37
CA GLY A 48 -10.95 1.12 8.29
C GLY A 48 -10.78 -0.37 7.94
N LEU A 49 -9.95 -0.74 6.97
CA LEU A 49 -9.69 -2.14 6.61
C LEU A 49 -8.51 -2.78 7.38
N GLU A 50 -7.93 -2.05 8.32
CA GLU A 50 -6.69 -2.45 8.99
C GLU A 50 -7.02 -2.99 10.39
N ASN A 51 -6.82 -4.29 10.58
CA ASN A 51 -7.02 -4.96 11.86
C ASN A 51 -5.98 -4.46 12.87
N PRO A 52 -6.36 -4.04 14.10
CA PRO A 52 -5.40 -3.68 15.14
C PRO A 52 -4.58 -4.87 15.67
N ARG A 53 -4.80 -6.09 15.17
CA ARG A 53 -4.02 -7.29 15.50
C ARG A 53 -2.92 -7.52 14.46
N PRO A 54 -1.69 -7.87 14.88
CA PRO A 54 -0.61 -8.18 13.96
C PRO A 54 -0.99 -9.35 13.03
N LEU A 55 -0.70 -9.18 11.73
CA LEU A 55 -0.94 -10.17 10.65
C LEU A 55 -0.20 -11.51 10.85
N THR A 56 0.62 -11.64 11.89
CA THR A 56 1.30 -12.89 12.27
C THR A 56 0.39 -13.91 12.96
N ALA A 57 -0.83 -13.51 13.35
CA ALA A 57 -1.83 -14.41 13.91
C ALA A 57 -2.89 -14.75 12.85
N TYR A 58 -2.97 -16.04 12.48
CA TYR A 58 -3.99 -16.57 11.57
C TYR A 58 -5.42 -16.37 12.15
N ASP A 59 -6.31 -15.74 11.38
CA ASP A 59 -7.71 -15.48 11.75
C ASP A 59 -8.67 -15.96 10.65
N PRO A 60 -9.50 -16.99 10.89
CA PRO A 60 -10.40 -17.56 9.90
C PRO A 60 -11.61 -16.67 9.55
N GLY A 61 -11.84 -15.57 10.29
CA GLY A 61 -12.88 -14.58 9.99
C GLY A 61 -12.37 -13.35 9.24
N HIS A 62 -11.08 -13.31 8.90
CA HIS A 62 -10.47 -12.16 8.23
C HIS A 62 -10.85 -12.16 6.74
N PRO A 63 -11.41 -11.07 6.20
CA PRO A 63 -11.45 -10.90 4.76
C PRO A 63 -10.01 -10.63 4.31
N TYR A 64 -9.27 -11.69 3.96
CA TYR A 64 -8.08 -11.53 3.15
C TYR A 64 -8.55 -10.81 1.89
N ILE A 65 -8.17 -9.55 1.71
CA ILE A 65 -8.17 -9.00 0.37
C ILE A 65 -6.97 -9.65 -0.29
N VAL A 66 -7.18 -10.89 -0.78
CA VAL A 66 -6.36 -11.45 -1.84
C VAL A 66 -6.67 -10.59 -3.05
N ALA A 67 -5.88 -9.54 -3.25
CA ALA A 67 -5.86 -8.85 -4.50
C ALA A 67 -5.17 -9.77 -5.51
N MET A 68 -5.99 -10.52 -6.26
CA MET A 68 -5.58 -11.35 -7.40
C MET A 68 -4.70 -10.59 -8.39
#